data_AF-A0A7Y2MTA8-F1
#
_entry.id   AF-A0A7Y2MTA8-F1
#
_cell.length_a   1.000
_cell.length_b   1.000
_cell.length_c   1.000
_cell.angle_alpha   90.00
_cell.angle_beta   90.00
_cell.angle_gamma   90.00
#
_symmetry.space_group_name_H-M   'P 1'
#
loop_
_entity.id
_entity.type
_entity.pdbx_description
1 polymer ?
#
loop_
_entity_poly.entity_id
_entity_poly.type
_entity_poly.pdbx_seq_one_letter_code
_entity_poly.pdbx_strand_id
1 'polypeptide(L)'
;MNKEILRLAIPNIISNISVPLLSTVDTLLMGRMSAAHLGAVGIGSMIFNFIYWNFGFLRMGTTGMTAQAFGRNDTKSISDILGRASLLAFILAIIIMIFQIPLYYLSAYLMNVQSSHDPLIAEYFYTRMWAAPATLALYGLMGWFFGMQNAVIPLA
;
A
#
# COMPACT_ATOMS: atom_id res chain seq x y z
N MET A 1 -22.37 0.26 24.68
CA MET A 1 -21.48 0.21 23.50
C MET A 1 -21.67 1.48 22.69
N ASN A 2 -20.60 2.24 22.42
CA ASN A 2 -20.71 3.62 21.95
C ASN A 2 -21.04 3.66 20.44
N LYS A 3 -22.19 4.24 20.05
CA LYS A 3 -22.66 4.25 18.64
C LYS A 3 -21.67 4.92 17.69
N GLU A 4 -20.90 5.90 18.18
CA GLU A 4 -19.85 6.56 17.40
C GLU A 4 -18.67 5.64 17.07
N ILE A 5 -18.27 4.78 18.02
CA ILE A 5 -17.21 3.79 17.80
C ILE A 5 -17.64 2.80 16.72
N LEU A 6 -18.88 2.29 16.77
CA LEU A 6 -19.40 1.38 15.73
C LEU A 6 -19.47 2.03 14.35
N ARG A 7 -19.85 3.32 14.28
CA ARG A 7 -19.92 4.08 13.01
C ARG A 7 -18.55 4.20 12.34
N LEU A 8 -17.46 4.23 13.10
CA LEU A 8 -16.10 4.26 12.58
C LEU A 8 -15.53 2.86 12.36
N ALA A 9 -15.78 1.93 13.29
CA ALA A 9 -15.18 0.60 13.30
C ALA A 9 -15.71 -0.29 12.18
N ILE A 10 -17.03 -0.32 11.93
CA ILE A 10 -17.61 -1.21 10.91
C ILE A 10 -17.02 -0.90 9.51
N PRO A 11 -17.01 0.37 9.05
CA PRO A 11 -16.34 0.72 7.81
C PRO A 11 -14.88 0.28 7.77
N ASN A 12 -14.11 0.61 8.82
CA ASN A 12 -12.69 0.31 8.85
C ASN A 12 -12.41 -1.20 8.78
N ILE A 13 -13.21 -2.02 9.47
CA ILE A 13 -13.09 -3.48 9.43
C ILE A 13 -13.33 -3.99 8.00
N ILE A 14 -14.37 -3.52 7.33
CA ILE A 14 -14.69 -3.93 5.95
C ILE A 14 -13.54 -3.57 5.00
N SER A 15 -13.06 -2.31 5.01
CA SER A 15 -11.92 -1.90 4.15
C SER A 15 -10.67 -2.74 4.39
N ASN A 16 -10.37 -3.08 5.65
CA ASN A 16 -9.18 -3.88 5.98
C ASN A 16 -9.33 -5.35 5.58
N ILE A 17 -10.56 -5.89 5.49
CA ILE A 17 -10.82 -7.27 5.04
C ILE A 17 -10.81 -7.40 3.51
N SER A 18 -11.16 -6.33 2.77
CA SER A 18 -11.18 -6.34 1.30
C SER A 18 -9.84 -6.72 0.67
N VAL A 19 -8.73 -6.25 1.25
CA VAL A 19 -7.37 -6.52 0.72
C VAL A 19 -6.98 -8.00 0.83
N PRO A 20 -7.12 -8.68 2.00
CA PRO A 20 -6.94 -10.13 2.11
C PRO A 20 -7.87 -10.94 1.20
N LEU A 21 -9.13 -10.55 1.06
CA LEU A 21 -10.09 -11.27 0.21
C LEU A 21 -9.68 -11.22 -1.26
N LEU A 22 -9.34 -10.03 -1.78
CA LEU A 22 -8.82 -9.87 -3.14
C LEU A 22 -7.56 -10.71 -3.35
N SER A 23 -6.62 -10.67 -2.41
CA SER A 23 -5.38 -11.46 -2.47
C SER A 23 -5.64 -12.97 -2.48
N THR A 24 -6.69 -13.43 -1.79
CA THR A 24 -7.09 -14.84 -1.77
C THR A 24 -7.65 -15.27 -3.12
N VAL A 25 -8.47 -14.43 -3.76
CA VAL A 25 -9.00 -14.71 -5.10
C VAL A 25 -7.87 -14.77 -6.14
N ASP A 26 -6.91 -13.85 -6.09
CA ASP A 26 -5.74 -13.86 -6.97
C ASP A 26 -4.93 -15.16 -6.81
N THR A 27 -4.71 -15.58 -5.57
CA THR A 27 -4.00 -16.83 -5.25
C THR A 27 -4.74 -18.05 -5.79
N LEU A 28 -6.07 -18.10 -5.65
CA LEU A 28 -6.91 -19.18 -6.17
C LEU A 28 -6.88 -19.27 -7.71
N LEU A 29 -6.92 -18.12 -8.39
CA LEU A 29 -6.84 -18.06 -9.86
C LEU A 29 -5.47 -18.57 -10.35
N MET A 30 -4.38 -18.11 -9.72
CA MET A 30 -3.02 -18.52 -10.09
C MET A 30 -2.73 -19.99 -9.77
N GLY A 31 -3.30 -20.51 -8.68
CA GLY A 31 -3.20 -21.93 -8.32
C GLY A 31 -3.82 -22.88 -9.35
N ARG A 32 -4.76 -22.41 -10.18
CA ARG A 32 -5.35 -23.19 -11.28
C ARG A 32 -4.49 -23.20 -12.56
N MET A 33 -3.52 -22.29 -12.69
CA MET A 33 -2.67 -22.19 -13.88
C MET A 33 -1.47 -23.13 -13.82
N SER A 34 -0.64 -23.04 -12.79
CA SER A 34 0.44 -24.00 -12.49
C SER A 34 1.08 -23.71 -11.12
N ALA A 35 1.81 -24.70 -10.58
CA ALA A 35 2.59 -24.50 -9.36
C ALA A 35 3.65 -23.39 -9.48
N ALA A 36 4.23 -23.20 -10.68
CA ALA A 36 5.20 -22.14 -10.94
C ALA A 36 4.56 -20.73 -10.87
N HIS A 37 3.37 -20.55 -11.44
CA HIS A 37 2.66 -19.26 -11.37
C HIS A 37 2.26 -18.90 -9.94
N LEU A 38 1.81 -19.90 -9.16
CA LEU A 38 1.49 -19.72 -7.75
C LEU A 38 2.73 -19.32 -6.94
N GLY A 39 3.88 -19.97 -7.18
CA GLY A 39 5.16 -19.61 -6.57
C GLY A 39 5.59 -18.20 -6.93
N ALA A 40 5.46 -17.81 -8.19
CA ALA A 40 5.83 -16.48 -8.67
C ALA A 40 4.99 -15.36 -8.02
N VAL A 41 3.68 -15.56 -7.91
CA VAL A 41 2.78 -14.60 -7.24
C VAL A 41 3.06 -14.52 -5.74
N GLY A 42 3.38 -15.65 -5.10
CA GLY A 42 3.77 -15.70 -3.69
C GLY A 42 5.03 -14.88 -3.40
N ILE A 43 6.12 -15.16 -4.13
CA ILE A 43 7.40 -14.43 -4.01
C ILE A 43 7.20 -12.97 -4.38
N GLY A 44 6.55 -12.68 -5.52
CA GLY A 44 6.28 -11.32 -5.96
C GLY A 44 5.49 -10.51 -4.93
N SER A 45 4.44 -11.09 -4.34
CA SER A 45 3.67 -10.44 -3.28
C SER A 45 4.51 -10.15 -2.04
N MET A 46 5.40 -11.06 -1.66
CA MET A 46 6.32 -10.85 -0.54
C MET A 46 7.31 -9.71 -0.83
N ILE A 47 7.82 -9.60 -2.06
CA ILE A 47 8.71 -8.51 -2.48
C ILE A 47 7.99 -7.17 -2.32
N PHE A 48 6.77 -7.04 -2.84
CA PHE A 48 6.00 -5.80 -2.71
C PHE A 48 5.58 -5.50 -1.28
N ASN A 49 5.29 -6.53 -0.47
CA ASN A 49 5.05 -6.34 0.95
C ASN A 49 6.28 -5.71 1.62
N PHE A 50 7.47 -6.23 1.36
CA PHE A 50 8.70 -5.69 1.90
C PHE A 50 8.95 -4.25 1.43
N ILE A 51 8.84 -3.98 0.12
CA ILE A 51 9.06 -2.63 -0.43
C ILE A 51 8.05 -1.63 0.16
N TYR A 52 6.75 -1.92 0.09
CA TYR A 52 5.72 -0.96 0.49
C TYR A 52 5.61 -0.77 2.00
N TRP A 53 5.90 -1.80 2.79
CA TRP A 53 5.82 -1.68 4.25
C TRP A 53 6.79 -0.62 4.82
N ASN A 54 7.95 -0.44 4.18
CA ASN A 54 8.90 0.63 4.53
C ASN A 54 8.30 2.04 4.37
N PHE A 55 7.31 2.21 3.51
CA PHE A 55 6.62 3.49 3.29
C PHE A 55 5.34 3.63 4.13
N GLY A 56 5.06 2.70 5.04
CA GLY A 56 3.92 2.76 5.96
C GLY A 56 3.95 3.99 6.89
N PHE A 57 5.12 4.62 7.06
CA PHE A 57 5.25 5.89 7.79
C PHE A 57 4.41 7.00 7.18
N LEU A 58 4.17 6.98 5.86
CA LEU A 58 3.36 8.00 5.19
C LEU A 58 1.95 8.02 5.75
N ARG A 59 1.37 6.84 6.04
CA ARG A 59 0.08 6.71 6.70
C ARG A 59 0.14 7.19 8.14
N MET A 60 1.03 6.62 8.96
CA MET A 60 1.07 6.94 10.40
C MET A 60 1.45 8.40 10.69
N GLY A 61 2.41 8.95 9.93
CA GLY A 61 2.84 10.34 10.07
C GLY A 61 1.74 11.33 9.69
N THR A 62 1.04 11.10 8.57
CA THR A 62 -0.05 11.99 8.15
C THR A 62 -1.26 11.89 9.06
N THR A 63 -1.60 10.72 9.61
CA THR A 63 -2.68 10.57 10.61
C THR A 63 -2.43 11.43 11.83
N GLY A 64 -1.25 11.35 12.44
CA GLY A 64 -0.94 12.12 13.66
C GLY A 64 -0.99 13.63 13.42
N MET A 65 -0.37 14.10 12.33
CA MET A 65 -0.35 15.52 11.97
C MET A 65 -1.76 16.04 11.65
N THR A 66 -2.53 15.28 10.89
CA THR A 66 -3.90 15.67 10.50
C THR A 66 -4.83 15.67 11.70
N ALA A 67 -4.74 14.68 12.60
CA ALA A 67 -5.53 14.64 13.83
C ALA A 67 -5.26 15.84 14.75
N GLN A 68 -4.01 16.26 14.86
CA GLN A 68 -3.65 17.45 15.63
C GLN A 68 -4.19 18.74 14.99
N ALA A 69 -4.10 18.89 13.67
CA ALA A 69 -4.66 20.03 12.95
C ALA A 69 -6.19 20.06 13.02
N PHE A 70 -6.83 18.91 12.89
CA PHE A 70 -8.26 18.71 13.06
C PHE A 70 -8.73 19.09 14.47
N GLY A 71 -8.02 18.64 15.51
CA GLY A 71 -8.32 19.02 16.90
C GLY A 71 -8.18 20.53 17.19
N ARG A 72 -7.37 21.25 16.40
CA ARG A 72 -7.22 22.71 16.48
C ARG A 72 -8.19 23.48 15.57
N ASN A 73 -9.06 22.81 14.82
CA ASN A 73 -9.90 23.41 13.77
C ASN A 73 -9.11 24.21 12.72
N ASP A 74 -7.85 23.83 12.47
CA ASP A 74 -6.98 24.50 11.50
C ASP A 74 -7.15 23.88 10.12
N THR A 75 -8.18 24.34 9.41
CA THR A 75 -8.54 23.82 8.07
C THR A 75 -7.43 24.01 7.04
N LYS A 76 -6.64 25.08 7.16
CA LYS A 76 -5.51 25.34 6.26
C LYS A 76 -4.41 24.29 6.45
N SER A 77 -4.02 24.02 7.69
CA SER A 77 -3.04 22.97 7.97
C SER A 77 -3.50 21.59 7.51
N ILE A 78 -4.79 21.27 7.63
CA ILE A 78 -5.35 19.99 7.15
C ILE A 78 -5.14 19.83 5.63
N SER A 79 -5.43 20.86 4.85
CA SER A 79 -5.21 20.85 3.39
C SER A 79 -3.73 20.83 3.02
N ASP A 80 -2.89 21.59 3.73
CA ASP A 80 -1.44 21.62 3.51
C ASP A 80 -0.80 20.24 3.76
N ILE A 81 -1.26 19.50 4.77
CA ILE A 81 -0.79 18.14 5.06
C ILE A 81 -1.11 17.20 3.90
N LEU A 82 -2.33 17.26 3.34
CA LEU A 82 -2.71 16.45 2.18
C LEU A 82 -1.83 16.74 0.96
N GLY A 83 -1.58 18.02 0.68
CA GLY A 83 -0.71 18.43 -0.42
C GLY A 83 0.73 17.90 -0.25
N ARG A 84 1.30 18.04 0.95
CA ARG A 84 2.64 17.53 1.27
C ARG A 84 2.71 16.01 1.20
N ALA A 85 1.70 15.31 1.71
CA ALA A 85 1.61 13.85 1.66
C ALA A 85 1.54 13.34 0.22
N SER A 86 0.72 13.98 -0.61
CA SER A 86 0.54 13.62 -2.02
C SER A 86 1.82 13.89 -2.83
N LEU A 87 2.46 15.03 -2.60
CA LEU A 87 3.74 15.36 -3.25
C LEU A 87 4.84 14.36 -2.85
N LEU A 88 4.93 14.03 -1.55
CA LEU A 88 5.90 13.07 -1.06
C LEU A 88 5.64 11.67 -1.63
N ALA A 89 4.38 11.23 -1.67
CA ALA A 89 3.99 9.96 -2.29
C ALA A 89 4.42 9.89 -3.76
N PHE A 90 4.21 10.97 -4.52
CA PHE A 90 4.59 11.05 -5.92
C PHE A 90 6.12 11.01 -6.12
N ILE A 91 6.87 11.76 -5.31
CA ILE A 91 8.34 11.75 -5.35
C ILE A 91 8.88 10.35 -5.02
N LEU A 92 8.38 9.72 -3.96
CA LEU A 92 8.77 8.37 -3.57
C LEU A 92 8.42 7.33 -4.64
N ALA A 93 7.27 7.47 -5.30
CA ALA A 93 6.88 6.59 -6.39
C ALA A 93 7.83 6.71 -7.60
N ILE A 94 8.22 7.94 -7.96
CA ILE A 94 9.22 8.18 -9.00
C ILE A 94 10.56 7.56 -8.62
N ILE A 95 11.00 7.72 -7.38
CA ILE A 95 12.24 7.10 -6.88
C ILE A 95 12.15 5.57 -7.02
N ILE A 96 11.06 4.95 -6.57
CA ILE A 96 10.86 3.50 -6.72
C ILE A 96 10.90 3.07 -8.20
N MET A 97 10.26 3.83 -9.09
CA MET A 97 10.26 3.52 -10.53
C MET A 97 11.64 3.67 -11.18
N ILE A 98 12.43 4.68 -10.78
CA ILE A 98 13.81 4.86 -11.25
C ILE A 98 14.69 3.71 -10.76
N PHE A 99 14.53 3.30 -9.50
CA PHE A 99 15.33 2.24 -8.88
C PHE A 99 14.71 0.84 -9.05
N GLN A 100 13.75 0.64 -9.96
CA GLN A 100 13.04 -0.64 -10.10
C GLN A 100 13.98 -1.83 -10.39
N ILE A 101 15.01 -1.63 -11.22
CA ILE A 101 15.98 -2.66 -11.60
C ILE A 101 16.84 -3.08 -10.39
N PRO A 102 17.54 -2.17 -9.69
CA PRO A 102 18.30 -2.57 -8.51
C PRO A 102 17.40 -3.10 -7.38
N LEU A 103 16.17 -2.59 -7.24
CA LEU A 103 15.19 -3.12 -6.29
C LEU A 103 14.82 -4.57 -6.60
N TYR A 104 14.62 -4.93 -7.88
CA TYR A 104 14.37 -6.31 -8.28
C TYR A 104 15.52 -7.23 -7.88
N TYR A 105 16.75 -6.89 -8.28
CA TYR A 105 17.92 -7.73 -7.99
C TYR A 105 18.18 -7.88 -6.49
N LEU A 106 18.04 -6.79 -5.73
CA LEU A 106 18.17 -6.83 -4.27
C LEU A 106 17.10 -7.73 -3.64
N SER A 107 15.85 -7.60 -4.08
CA SER A 107 14.74 -8.40 -3.56
C SER A 107 14.90 -9.88 -3.91
N ALA A 108 15.31 -10.20 -5.14
CA ALA A 108 15.59 -11.56 -5.58
C ALA A 108 16.74 -12.20 -4.79
N TYR A 109 17.80 -11.43 -4.51
CA TYR A 109 18.92 -11.85 -3.67
C TYR A 109 18.47 -12.14 -2.23
N LEU A 110 17.71 -11.22 -1.61
CA LEU A 110 17.21 -11.38 -0.24
C LEU A 110 16.27 -12.58 -0.09
N MET A 111 15.49 -12.88 -1.13
CA MET A 111 14.56 -14.01 -1.13
C MET A 111 15.19 -15.34 -1.55
N ASN A 112 16.51 -15.34 -1.78
CA ASN A 112 17.26 -16.52 -2.21
C ASN A 112 16.59 -17.24 -3.39
N VAL A 113 16.10 -16.45 -4.37
CA VAL A 113 15.51 -16.98 -5.59
C VAL A 113 16.62 -17.68 -6.36
N GLN A 114 16.70 -19.01 -6.26
CA GLN A 114 17.79 -19.80 -6.83
C GLN A 114 17.88 -19.62 -8.35
N SER A 115 19.13 -19.55 -8.83
CA SER A 115 19.61 -19.64 -10.21
C SER A 115 18.60 -19.30 -11.32
N SER A 116 18.86 -18.17 -11.97
CA SER A 116 18.25 -17.67 -13.22
C SER A 116 16.76 -17.30 -13.15
N HIS A 117 16.50 -16.03 -12.81
CA HIS A 117 15.39 -15.20 -13.32
C HIS A 117 14.15 -16.01 -13.75
N ASP A 118 13.31 -16.47 -12.82
CA ASP A 118 12.00 -17.00 -13.23
C ASP A 118 11.29 -15.87 -14.01
N PRO A 119 11.06 -16.04 -15.33
CA PRO A 119 10.49 -14.99 -16.16
C PRO A 119 9.14 -14.51 -15.60
N LEU A 120 8.41 -15.40 -14.92
CA LEU A 120 7.12 -15.10 -14.31
C LEU A 120 7.26 -14.12 -13.12
N ILE A 121 8.31 -14.25 -12.30
CA ILE A 121 8.56 -13.33 -11.18
C ILE A 121 8.95 -11.95 -11.71
N ALA A 122 9.82 -11.91 -12.72
CA ALA A 122 10.23 -10.66 -13.35
C ALA A 122 9.03 -9.96 -14.01
N GLU A 123 8.26 -10.67 -14.82
CA GLU A 123 7.06 -10.14 -15.48
C GLU A 123 6.05 -9.61 -14.46
N TYR A 124 5.80 -10.38 -13.39
CA TYR A 124 4.94 -9.95 -12.30
C TYR A 124 5.46 -8.68 -11.61
N PHE A 125 6.75 -8.64 -11.30
CA PHE A 125 7.40 -7.50 -10.64
C PHE A 125 7.29 -6.23 -11.48
N TYR A 126 7.69 -6.27 -12.75
CA TYR A 126 7.66 -5.09 -13.62
C TYR A 126 6.25 -4.62 -13.91
N THR A 127 5.30 -5.55 -14.06
CA THR A 127 3.88 -5.20 -14.24
C THR A 127 3.32 -4.52 -13.00
N ARG A 128 3.57 -5.08 -11.81
CA ARG A 128 3.03 -4.57 -10.55
C ARG A 128 3.75 -3.30 -10.05
N MET A 129 4.95 -2.99 -10.56
CA MET A 129 5.67 -1.76 -10.23
C MET A 129 4.89 -0.49 -10.59
N TRP A 130 4.07 -0.54 -11.64
CA TRP A 130 3.18 0.56 -12.04
C TRP A 130 2.09 0.87 -11.00
N ALA A 131 1.82 -0.03 -10.06
CA ALA A 131 0.91 0.23 -8.94
C ALA A 131 1.55 1.06 -7.82
N ALA A 132 2.87 1.30 -7.83
CA ALA A 132 3.57 2.02 -6.77
C ALA A 132 3.03 3.45 -6.54
N PRO A 133 2.80 4.29 -7.57
CA PRO A 133 2.24 5.62 -7.38
C PRO A 133 0.88 5.61 -6.69
N ALA A 134 -0.02 4.73 -7.14
CA ALA A 134 -1.35 4.59 -6.57
C ALA A 134 -1.29 4.09 -5.11
N THR A 135 -0.43 3.11 -4.83
CA THR A 135 -0.27 2.52 -3.49
C THR A 135 0.23 3.56 -2.48
N LEU A 136 1.25 4.34 -2.85
CA LEU A 136 1.80 5.36 -1.97
C LEU A 136 0.84 6.54 -1.78
N ALA A 137 0.14 6.97 -2.84
CA ALA A 137 -0.89 7.99 -2.71
C ALA A 137 -2.01 7.52 -1.76
N LEU A 138 -2.41 6.24 -1.86
CA LEU A 138 -3.39 5.64 -0.97
C LEU A 138 -2.94 5.66 0.49
N TYR A 139 -1.66 5.43 0.80
CA TYR A 139 -1.16 5.53 2.18
C TYR A 139 -1.29 6.94 2.74
N GLY A 140 -0.96 7.97 1.95
CA GLY A 140 -1.13 9.37 2.35
C GLY A 140 -2.60 9.73 2.54
N LEU A 141 -3.47 9.33 1.61
CA LEU A 141 -4.92 9.58 1.68
C LEU A 141 -5.55 8.89 2.89
N MET A 142 -5.26 7.60 3.10
CA MET A 142 -5.74 6.84 4.26
C MET A 142 -5.31 7.50 5.57
N GLY A 143 -4.04 7.91 5.64
CA GLY A 143 -3.54 8.56 6.83
C GLY A 143 -4.25 9.88 7.12
N TRP A 144 -4.47 10.70 6.09
CA TRP A 144 -5.23 11.95 6.18
C TRP A 144 -6.69 11.74 6.60
N PHE A 145 -7.42 10.84 5.94
CA PHE A 145 -8.81 10.54 6.28
C PHE A 145 -8.99 10.01 7.71
N PHE A 146 -8.11 9.10 8.14
CA PHE A 146 -8.12 8.62 9.52
C PHE A 146 -7.82 9.73 10.52
N GLY A 147 -6.92 10.66 10.19
CA GLY A 147 -6.65 11.82 11.05
C GLY A 147 -7.85 12.76 11.20
N MET A 148 -8.67 12.89 10.16
CA MET A 148 -9.93 13.66 10.21
C MET A 148 -11.10 12.91 10.87
N GLN A 149 -10.86 11.74 11.46
CA GLN A 149 -11.90 10.85 11.99
C GLN A 149 -12.94 10.42 10.94
N ASN A 150 -12.58 10.46 9.65
CA ASN A 150 -13.47 10.06 8.56
C ASN A 150 -13.06 8.69 8.03
N ALA A 151 -13.64 7.63 8.61
CA ALA A 151 -13.43 6.25 8.17
C ALA A 151 -14.35 5.79 7.03
N VAL A 152 -15.27 6.66 6.56
CA VAL A 152 -16.30 6.30 5.57
C VAL A 152 -15.80 6.50 4.15
N ILE A 153 -15.12 7.61 3.86
CA ILE A 153 -14.56 7.88 2.51
C ILE A 153 -13.49 6.86 2.10
N PRO A 154 -12.61 6.38 3.00
CA PRO A 154 -11.72 5.22 2.76
C PRO A 154 -12.37 3.90 2.29
N LEU A 155 -13.70 3.82 2.29
CA LEU A 155 -14.46 2.63 1.92
C LEU A 155 -15.09 2.71 0.53
N ALA A 156 -15.23 3.93 -0.01
CA ALA A 156 -15.77 4.19 -1.33
C ALA A 156 -14.69 4.02 -2.40
#